data_AF-A0A356MKC2-F1
#
_entry.id   AF-A0A356MKC2-F1
#
_cell.length_a   1.000
_cell.length_b   1.000
_cell.length_c   1.000
_cell.angle_alpha   90.00
_cell.angle_beta   90.00
_cell.angle_gamma   90.00
#
_symmetry.space_group_name_H-M   'P 1'
#
loop_
_entity.id
_entity.type
_entity.pdbx_description
1 polymer ?
#
loop_
_entity_poly.entity_id
_entity_poly.type
_entity_poly.pdbx_seq_one_letter_code
_entity_poly.pdbx_strand_id
1 'polypeptide(L)'
;MPTSVAGKVLMWIGIGFFGLIALLDAITLPVEYNASNRALKILEQSEILDKEETEKAKKVLMAAALTYVASLVNSLLNLLRFILVFAMHSKKRD
;
A
#
# COMPACT_ATOMS: atom_id res chain seq x y z
N MET A 1 -5.69 19.93 -22.20
CA MET A 1 -4.91 20.91 -21.39
C MET A 1 -5.36 20.81 -19.92
N PRO A 2 -4.47 20.56 -18.94
CA PRO A 2 -4.84 20.25 -17.54
C PRO A 2 -5.28 21.46 -16.70
N THR A 3 -5.71 22.55 -17.33
CA THR A 3 -6.33 23.72 -16.68
C THR A 3 -7.85 23.73 -16.79
N SER A 4 -8.45 22.76 -17.50
CA SER A 4 -9.90 22.61 -17.57
C SER A 4 -10.49 22.32 -16.19
N VAL A 5 -11.72 22.78 -15.95
CA VAL A 5 -12.48 22.48 -14.72
C VAL A 5 -12.50 20.97 -14.46
N ALA A 6 -12.70 20.18 -15.52
CA ALA A 6 -12.61 18.72 -15.47
C ALA A 6 -11.25 18.21 -14.96
N GLY A 7 -10.13 18.77 -15.43
CA GLY A 7 -8.78 18.38 -14.96
C GLY A 7 -8.56 18.66 -13.47
N LYS A 8 -9.05 19.80 -12.96
CA LYS A 8 -8.96 20.13 -11.53
C LYS A 8 -9.82 19.20 -10.67
N VAL A 9 -11.04 18.89 -11.14
CA VAL A 9 -11.95 17.95 -10.44
C VAL A 9 -11.33 16.56 -10.37
N LEU A 10 -10.82 16.04 -11.48
CA LEU A 10 -10.15 14.72 -11.51
C LEU A 10 -8.93 14.66 -10.59
N MET A 11 -8.17 15.76 -10.49
CA MET A 11 -7.03 15.83 -9.57
C MET A 11 -7.45 15.74 -8.10
N TRP A 12 -8.45 16.51 -7.68
CA TRP A 12 -8.95 16.47 -6.29
C TRP A 12 -9.55 15.10 -5.93
N ILE A 13 -10.29 14.50 -6.86
CA ILE A 13 -10.80 13.13 -6.72
C ILE A 13 -9.63 12.15 -6.56
N GLY A 14 -8.59 12.27 -7.38
CA GLY A 14 -7.39 11.45 -7.29
C GLY A 14 -6.71 11.57 -5.92
N ILE A 15 -6.46 12.80 -5.44
CA ILE A 15 -5.86 13.04 -4.11
C ILE A 15 -6.71 12.41 -3.01
N GLY A 16 -8.03 12.58 -3.06
CA GLY A 16 -8.95 11.98 -2.08
C GLY A 16 -8.89 10.46 -2.07
N PHE A 17 -8.98 9.81 -3.24
CA PHE A 17 -8.95 8.35 -3.32
C PHE A 17 -7.59 7.75 -2.96
N PHE A 18 -6.48 8.32 -3.43
CA PHE A 18 -5.16 7.82 -3.03
C PHE A 18 -4.88 8.05 -1.55
N GLY A 19 -5.38 9.15 -0.96
CA GLY A 19 -5.33 9.37 0.48
C GLY A 19 -6.14 8.33 1.26
N LEU A 20 -7.34 7.99 0.79
CA LEU A 20 -8.17 6.94 1.39
C LEU A 20 -7.49 5.56 1.30
N ILE A 21 -6.96 5.19 0.13
CA ILE A 21 -6.23 3.94 -0.06
C ILE A 21 -5.01 3.88 0.86
N ALA A 22 -4.20 4.94 0.92
CA ALA A 22 -3.05 5.00 1.82
C ALA A 22 -3.45 4.83 3.30
N LEU A 23 -4.56 5.43 3.72
CA LEU A 23 -5.08 5.24 5.08
C LEU A 23 -5.52 3.80 5.33
N LEU A 24 -6.27 3.20 4.40
CA LEU A 24 -6.71 1.82 4.50
C LEU A 24 -5.53 0.85 4.54
N ASP A 25 -4.53 1.04 3.67
CA ASP A 25 -3.31 0.23 3.66
C ASP A 25 -2.54 0.38 4.99
N ALA A 26 -2.40 1.60 5.52
CA ALA A 26 -1.72 1.86 6.78
C ALA A 26 -2.42 1.21 7.99
N ILE A 27 -3.76 1.21 8.01
CA ILE A 27 -4.56 0.56 9.06
C ILE A 27 -4.54 -0.97 8.91
N THR A 28 -4.45 -1.48 7.69
CA THR A 28 -4.51 -2.92 7.40
C THR A 28 -3.16 -3.61 7.60
N LEU A 29 -2.05 -2.90 7.40
CA LEU A 29 -0.70 -3.44 7.51
C LEU A 29 -0.39 -4.14 8.86
N PRO A 30 -0.79 -3.61 10.04
CA PRO A 30 -0.63 -4.30 11.31
C PRO A 30 -1.44 -5.61 11.41
N VAL A 31 -2.65 -5.65 10.85
CA VAL A 31 -3.50 -6.86 10.94
C VAL A 31 -2.97 -7.97 10.06
N GLU A 32 -2.39 -7.63 8.91
CA GLU A 32 -1.77 -8.58 7.99
C GLU A 32 -0.49 -9.18 8.57
N TYR A 33 0.34 -8.36 9.23
CA TYR A 33 1.52 -8.87 9.95
C TYR A 33 1.13 -9.82 11.08
N ASN A 34 0.08 -9.49 11.83
CA ASN A 34 -0.46 -10.36 12.87
C ASN A 34 -1.06 -11.66 12.30
N ALA A 35 -1.74 -11.59 11.15
CA ALA A 35 -2.29 -12.75 10.47
C ALA A 35 -1.18 -13.71 10.01
N SER A 36 -0.12 -13.19 9.37
CA SER A 36 1.05 -14.00 8.98
C SER A 36 1.73 -14.68 10.18
N ASN A 37 1.89 -13.96 11.30
CA ASN A 37 2.46 -14.55 12.53
C ASN A 37 1.56 -15.63 13.14
N ARG A 38 0.24 -15.46 13.11
CA ARG A 38 -0.71 -16.46 13.59
C ARG A 38 -0.72 -17.69 12.69
N ALA A 39 -0.71 -17.50 11.37
CA ALA A 39 -0.63 -18.59 10.41
C ALA A 39 0.64 -19.42 10.59
N LEU A 40 1.79 -18.77 10.85
CA LEU A 40 3.05 -19.46 11.13
C LEU A 40 2.96 -20.36 12.37
N LYS A 41 2.39 -19.86 13.47
CA LYS A 41 2.20 -20.67 14.68
C LYS A 41 1.31 -21.89 14.44
N ILE A 42 0.25 -21.73 13.64
CA ILE A 42 -0.63 -22.86 13.29
C ILE A 42 0.12 -23.88 12.45
N LEU A 43 0.92 -23.44 11.46
CA LEU A 43 1.72 -24.34 10.63
C LEU A 43 2.73 -25.12 11.47
N GLU A 44 3.46 -24.45 12.36
CA GLU A 44 4.41 -25.09 13.28
C GLU A 44 3.75 -26.12 14.22
N GLN A 45 2.50 -25.89 14.64
CA GLN A 45 1.75 -26.79 15.52
C GLN A 45 1.06 -27.94 14.79
N SER A 46 0.82 -27.80 13.49
CA SER A 46 0.01 -28.74 12.74
C SER A 46 0.74 -30.04 12.35
N GLU A 47 2.07 -30.09 12.50
CA GLU A 47 2.93 -31.20 12.06
C GLU A 47 2.73 -31.60 10.57
N ILE A 48 2.16 -30.70 9.75
CA ILE A 48 1.89 -30.95 8.32
C ILE A 48 3.13 -30.70 7.45
N LEU A 49 4.06 -29.87 7.91
CA LEU A 49 5.23 -29.43 7.15
C LEU A 49 6.52 -29.83 7.87
N ASP A 50 7.51 -30.27 7.09
CA ASP A 50 8.86 -30.44 7.61
C ASP A 50 9.51 -29.08 7.91
N LYS A 51 10.61 -29.08 8.68
CA LYS A 51 11.33 -27.86 9.05
C LYS A 51 11.72 -26.99 7.85
N GLU A 52 12.15 -27.61 6.76
CA GLU A 52 12.54 -26.87 5.55
C GLU A 52 11.34 -26.21 4.86
N GLU A 53 10.19 -26.88 4.86
CA GLU A 53 8.95 -26.37 4.28
C GLU A 53 8.34 -25.26 5.12
N THR A 54 8.47 -25.35 6.45
CA THR A 54 8.03 -24.31 7.39
C THR A 54 8.81 -23.01 7.19
N GLU A 55 10.13 -23.09 6.99
CA GLU A 55 10.97 -21.92 6.66
C GLU A 55 10.60 -21.31 5.30
N LYS A 56 10.21 -22.14 4.31
CA LYS A 56 9.70 -21.66 3.02
C LYS A 56 8.33 -20.98 3.19
N ALA A 57 7.43 -21.57 3.97
CA ALA A 57 6.10 -21.01 4.24
C ALA A 57 6.20 -19.65 4.96
N LYS A 58 7.13 -19.51 5.91
CA LYS A 58 7.46 -18.23 6.56
C LYS A 58 7.84 -17.14 5.58
N LYS A 59 8.70 -17.45 4.62
CA LYS A 59 9.08 -16.49 3.57
C LYS A 59 7.88 -16.04 2.75
N VAL A 60 6.99 -16.97 2.38
CA VAL A 60 5.77 -16.66 1.61
C VAL A 60 4.80 -15.81 2.43
N LEU A 61 4.55 -16.15 3.70
CA LEU A 61 3.66 -15.40 4.59
C LEU A 61 4.19 -13.99 4.89
N MET A 62 5.51 -13.82 5.00
CA MET A 62 6.12 -12.49 5.11
C MET A 62 6.04 -11.72 3.79
N ALA A 63 6.26 -12.37 2.65
CA ALA A 63 6.13 -11.74 1.34
C ALA A 63 4.69 -11.27 1.07
N ALA A 64 3.68 -12.02 1.51
CA ALA A 64 2.28 -11.61 1.45
C ALA A 64 2.00 -10.35 2.28
N ALA A 65 2.56 -10.24 3.49
CA ALA A 65 2.43 -9.00 4.28
C ALA A 65 3.14 -7.80 3.60
N LEU A 66 4.25 -8.05 2.91
CA LEU A 66 4.98 -7.01 2.17
C LEU A 66 4.20 -6.44 0.97
N THR A 67 3.21 -7.15 0.42
CA THR A 67 2.40 -6.59 -0.68
C THR A 67 1.57 -5.39 -0.22
N TYR A 68 1.09 -5.40 1.03
CA TYR A 68 0.42 -4.24 1.62
C TYR A 68 1.36 -3.06 1.86
N VAL A 69 2.61 -3.34 2.26
CA VAL A 69 3.65 -2.30 2.36
C VAL A 69 3.90 -1.67 0.99
N ALA A 70 4.00 -2.49 -0.07
CA ALA A 70 4.18 -2.00 -1.43
C ALA A 70 2.99 -1.15 -1.90
N SER A 71 1.75 -1.56 -1.63
CA SER A 71 0.54 -0.79 -1.92
C SER A 71 0.53 0.57 -1.20
N LEU A 72 0.90 0.59 0.08
CA LEU A 72 1.01 1.81 0.89
C LEU A 72 2.06 2.77 0.30
N VAL A 73 3.25 2.27 -0.02
CA VAL A 73 4.30 3.09 -0.62
C VAL A 73 3.85 3.63 -1.98
N ASN A 74 3.21 2.80 -2.80
CA ASN A 74 2.72 3.22 -4.11
C ASN A 74 1.61 4.29 -4.00
N SER A 75 0.68 4.17 -3.05
CA SER A 75 -0.37 5.17 -2.83
C SER A 75 0.21 6.49 -2.33
N LEU A 76 1.19 6.45 -1.42
CA LEU A 76 1.92 7.63 -0.96
C LEU A 76 2.72 8.31 -2.10
N LEU A 77 3.41 7.54 -2.94
CA LEU A 77 4.15 8.09 -4.08
C LEU A 77 3.22 8.74 -5.10
N ASN A 78 2.04 8.17 -5.37
CA ASN A 78 1.05 8.77 -6.24
C ASN A 78 0.46 10.06 -5.67
N LEU A 79 0.21 10.08 -4.35
CA LEU A 79 -0.25 11.29 -3.66
C LEU A 79 0.80 12.40 -3.74
N LEU A 80 2.06 12.08 -3.44
CA LEU A 80 3.20 13.00 -3.60
C LEU A 80 3.31 13.51 -5.04
N ARG A 81 3.19 12.63 -6.04
CA ARG A 81 3.22 13.00 -7.45
C ARG A 81 2.15 14.04 -7.78
N PHE A 82 0.91 13.85 -7.32
CA PHE A 82 -0.16 14.81 -7.59
C PHE A 82 0.07 16.16 -6.92
N ILE A 83 0.58 16.18 -5.68
CA ILE A 83 0.95 17.42 -4.98
C ILE A 83 2.03 18.18 -5.73
N LEU A 84 3.10 17.48 -6.16
CA LEU A 84 4.21 18.09 -6.89
C LEU A 84 3.76 18.66 -8.24
N VAL A 85 2.96 17.89 -9.00
CA VAL A 85 2.42 18.35 -10.30
C VAL A 85 1.58 19.62 -10.13
N PHE A 86 0.76 19.69 -9.08
CA PHE A 86 -0.03 20.88 -8.77
C PHE A 86 0.84 22.07 -8.38
N ALA A 87 1.80 21.87 -7.48
CA ALA A 87 2.71 22.93 -7.03
C ALA A 87 3.50 23.54 -8.20
N MET A 88 4.02 22.70 -9.10
CA MET A 88 4.71 23.15 -10.32
C MET A 88 3.79 23.92 -11.28
N HIS A 89 2.54 23.47 -11.45
CA HIS A 89 1.56 24.18 -12.28
C HIS A 89 1.06 25.49 -11.65
N SER A 90 1.12 25.64 -10.33
CA SER A 90 0.84 26.92 -9.67
C SER A 90 1.92 27.94 -9.98
N LYS A 91 3.20 27.55 -9.81
CA LYS A 91 4.37 28.42 -10.03
C LYS A 91 4.55 28.93 -11.47
N LYS A 92 4.03 28.21 -12.48
CA LYS A 92 4.11 28.63 -13.89
C LYS A 92 3.02 29.66 -14.28
N ARG A 93 2.05 29.92 -13.41
CA ARG A 93 0.93 30.85 -13.65
C ARG A 93 1.10 32.21 -12.97
N ASP A 94 2.11 32.35 -12.13
CA ASP A 94 2.63 33.61 -11.58
C ASP A 94 3.84 34.06 -12.43
#